data_AF-A0A329S423-F1
#
_entry.id   AF-A0A329S423-F1
#
_cell.length_a   1.000
_cell.length_b   1.000
_cell.length_c   1.000
_cell.angle_alpha   90.00
_cell.angle_beta   90.00
_cell.angle_gamma   90.00
#
_symmetry.space_group_name_H-M   'P 1'
#
loop_
_entity.id
_entity.type
_entity.pdbx_description
1 polymer ?
#
loop_
_entity_poly.entity_id
_entity_poly.type
_entity_poly.pdbx_seq_one_letter_code
_entity_poly.pdbx_strand_id
1 'polypeptide(L)'
;MRMTAAPNRSVKYLHNMLAHIQNLCVKASEEGNSNKHQRIRVTHWVRKLRSQPTSNPTWLKNVLEYANVLLQMILEGVIEEPFTKMPPQGPLAALPRHQVARLQAKTAKQIVRTQSAQHSSLETPPAKQQPPNNNSDENAGAVAAVDKQIQTQEQDDQWEWQRVWKGAFDKMHQQLQLKTEETEALGSENKEMRALVVGCKKALEEAERNQRDIEAKHLAEIENLRAVHALELSDLQDRHRQKLKEVTLLNDEKLLSRRRESNCIRPALSSNTMPRDDRADANADFLHYIDTFYSDTLNLMAQNKN
;
A
#
# COMPACT_ATOMS: atom_id res chain seq x y z
N MET A 1 -5.05 -6.65 -23.87
CA MET A 1 -3.87 -5.88 -24.32
C MET A 1 -3.69 -4.66 -23.41
N ARG A 2 -2.69 -4.66 -22.51
CA ARG A 2 -2.30 -3.45 -21.76
C ARG A 2 -1.10 -2.84 -22.46
N MET A 3 -1.29 -1.70 -23.12
CA MET A 3 -0.18 -0.95 -23.69
C MET A 3 0.63 -0.33 -22.54
N THR A 4 1.84 -0.81 -22.33
CA THR A 4 2.80 -0.21 -21.40
C THR A 4 3.28 1.10 -22.01
N ALA A 5 2.67 2.21 -21.58
CA ALA A 5 3.11 3.55 -21.94
C ALA A 5 4.60 3.72 -21.55
N ALA A 6 5.42 4.13 -22.51
CA ALA A 6 6.83 4.39 -22.29
C ALA A 6 7.03 5.36 -21.11
N PRO A 7 8.06 5.19 -20.25
CA PRO A 7 8.25 6.06 -19.12
C PRO A 7 8.52 7.49 -19.61
N ASN A 8 7.63 8.40 -19.20
CA ASN A 8 7.67 9.81 -19.53
C ASN A 8 9.07 10.38 -19.22
N ARG A 9 9.69 11.15 -20.14
CA ARG A 9 11.11 11.60 -20.01
C ARG A 9 11.38 12.26 -18.65
N SER A 10 10.41 13.02 -18.14
CA SER A 10 10.45 13.68 -16.84
C SER A 10 10.51 12.72 -15.64
N VAL A 11 9.89 11.53 -15.76
CA VAL A 11 9.95 10.50 -14.71
C VAL A 11 11.34 9.85 -14.70
N LYS A 12 11.92 9.56 -15.87
CA LYS A 12 13.31 9.06 -15.95
C LYS A 12 14.29 10.07 -15.37
N TYR A 13 14.12 11.35 -15.71
CA TYR A 13 14.93 12.44 -15.15
C TYR A 13 14.83 12.51 -13.62
N LEU A 14 13.62 12.43 -13.05
CA LEU A 14 13.41 12.36 -11.61
C LEU A 14 14.18 11.19 -10.97
N HIS A 15 14.11 9.99 -11.56
CA HIS A 15 14.80 8.81 -11.02
C HIS A 15 16.33 9.02 -11.01
N ASN A 16 16.89 9.53 -12.10
CA ASN A 16 18.31 9.82 -12.21
C ASN A 16 18.74 10.89 -11.19
N MET A 17 17.94 11.95 -11.01
CA MET A 17 18.20 13.00 -10.04
C MET A 17 18.16 12.48 -8.60
N LEU A 18 17.15 11.68 -8.23
CA LEU A 18 17.08 11.09 -6.90
C LEU A 18 18.24 10.12 -6.63
N ALA A 19 18.67 9.37 -7.64
CA ALA A 19 19.87 8.52 -7.54
C ALA A 19 21.14 9.36 -7.34
N HIS A 20 21.27 10.48 -8.06
CA HIS A 20 22.39 11.41 -7.92
C HIS A 20 22.44 12.02 -6.50
N ILE A 21 21.30 12.47 -5.98
CA ILE A 21 21.17 12.96 -4.59
C ILE A 21 21.64 11.89 -3.59
N GLN A 22 21.21 10.64 -3.77
CA GLN A 22 21.63 9.54 -2.89
C GLN A 22 23.15 9.32 -2.94
N ASN A 23 23.74 9.31 -4.14
CA ASN A 23 25.18 9.14 -4.32
C ASN A 23 25.98 10.28 -3.67
N LEU A 24 25.53 11.54 -3.80
CA LEU A 24 26.16 12.67 -3.14
C LEU A 24 26.11 12.54 -1.61
N CYS A 25 25.01 12.06 -1.05
CA CYS A 25 24.90 11.83 0.39
C CYS A 25 25.76 10.66 0.90
N VAL A 26 26.01 9.65 0.07
CA VAL A 26 26.93 8.54 0.41
C VAL A 26 28.37 9.04 0.39
N LYS A 27 28.77 9.76 -0.65
CA LYS A 27 30.12 10.36 -0.74
C LYS A 27 30.42 11.32 0.41
N ALA A 28 29.48 12.22 0.73
CA ALA A 28 29.62 13.14 1.87
C ALA A 28 29.63 12.43 3.25
N SER A 29 29.23 11.16 3.32
CA SER A 29 29.40 10.33 4.53
C SER A 29 30.80 9.75 4.65
N GLU A 30 31.40 9.35 3.54
CA GLU A 30 32.76 8.79 3.50
C GLU A 30 33.80 9.85 3.83
N GLU A 31 33.54 11.10 3.43
CA GLU A 31 34.38 12.27 3.71
C GLU A 31 34.23 12.81 5.16
N GLY A 32 33.43 12.18 6.02
CA GLY A 32 33.24 12.59 7.42
C GLY A 32 32.56 13.94 7.64
N ASN A 33 32.10 14.60 6.58
CA ASN A 33 31.67 16.01 6.56
C ASN A 33 30.15 16.21 6.68
N SER A 34 29.36 15.15 6.88
CA SER A 34 27.88 15.25 6.89
C SER A 34 27.23 14.88 8.22
N ASN A 35 26.37 15.78 8.72
CA ASN A 35 25.61 15.60 9.95
C ASN A 35 24.62 14.42 9.84
N LYS A 36 24.72 13.45 10.76
CA LYS A 36 23.87 12.23 10.81
C LYS A 36 22.37 12.54 10.70
N HIS A 37 21.88 13.58 11.37
CA HIS A 37 20.46 13.97 11.34
C HIS A 37 20.05 14.57 10.00
N GLN A 38 20.93 15.30 9.33
CA GLN A 38 20.68 15.78 7.97
C GLN A 38 20.53 14.62 7.00
N ARG A 39 21.42 13.61 7.07
CA ARG A 39 21.35 12.41 6.23
C ARG A 39 20.03 11.64 6.38
N ILE A 40 19.58 11.47 7.63
CA ILE A 40 18.30 10.82 7.92
C ILE A 40 17.15 11.61 7.26
N ARG A 41 17.11 12.94 7.45
CA ARG A 41 16.08 13.79 6.82
C ARG A 41 16.11 13.68 5.30
N VAL A 42 17.27 13.79 4.67
CA VAL A 42 17.42 13.67 3.20
C VAL A 42 16.92 12.30 2.72
N THR A 43 17.26 11.23 3.43
CA THR A 43 16.80 9.86 3.09
C THR A 43 15.27 9.77 3.12
N HIS A 44 14.63 10.34 4.14
CA HIS A 44 13.18 10.36 4.23
C HIS A 44 12.54 11.23 3.14
N TRP A 45 13.13 12.36 2.79
CA TRP A 45 12.67 13.20 1.69
C TRP A 45 12.80 12.50 0.33
N VAL A 46 13.93 11.85 0.05
CA VAL A 46 14.12 11.06 -1.18
C VAL A 46 13.09 9.93 -1.28
N ARG A 47 12.82 9.23 -0.16
CA ARG A 47 11.78 8.19 -0.11
C ARG A 47 10.41 8.77 -0.41
N LYS A 48 10.07 9.94 0.16
CA LYS A 48 8.80 10.64 -0.07
C LYS A 48 8.62 11.05 -1.53
N LEU A 49 9.66 11.60 -2.14
CA LEU A 49 9.65 12.04 -3.54
C LEU A 49 9.50 10.86 -4.50
N ARG A 50 10.12 9.71 -4.18
CA ARG A 50 9.98 8.47 -4.94
C ARG A 50 8.58 7.85 -4.84
N SER A 51 7.93 7.98 -3.68
CA SER A 51 6.62 7.38 -3.43
C SER A 51 5.43 8.21 -3.91
N GLN A 52 5.65 9.43 -4.42
CA GLN A 52 4.55 10.24 -4.93
C GLN A 52 3.98 9.68 -6.25
N PRO A 53 2.66 9.72 -6.44
CA PRO A 53 2.04 9.39 -7.71
C PRO A 53 2.51 10.35 -8.82
N THR A 54 3.21 9.82 -9.83
CA THR A 54 3.76 10.59 -10.96
C THR A 54 2.89 10.56 -12.22
N SER A 55 1.69 9.96 -12.14
CA SER A 55 0.73 9.91 -13.24
C SER A 55 0.10 11.28 -13.53
N ASN A 56 -0.06 12.12 -12.51
CA ASN A 56 -0.57 13.48 -12.65
C ASN A 56 0.59 14.46 -12.94
N PRO A 57 0.54 15.24 -14.03
CA PRO A 57 1.62 16.17 -14.40
C PRO A 57 1.85 17.28 -13.36
N THR A 58 0.80 17.74 -12.67
CA THR A 58 0.92 18.76 -11.61
C THR A 58 1.69 18.22 -10.40
N TRP A 59 1.43 16.97 -10.01
CA TRP A 59 2.16 16.32 -8.93
C TRP A 59 3.61 16.03 -9.31
N LEU A 60 3.84 15.58 -10.54
CA LEU A 60 5.19 15.38 -11.07
C LEU A 60 5.98 16.69 -11.08
N LYS A 61 5.36 17.81 -11.45
CA LYS A 61 5.98 19.14 -11.38
C LYS A 61 6.39 19.49 -9.95
N ASN A 62 5.49 19.34 -8.97
CA ASN A 62 5.81 19.61 -7.57
C ASN A 62 6.98 18.72 -7.08
N VAL A 63 6.94 17.42 -7.37
CA VAL A 63 7.99 16.47 -6.99
C VAL A 63 9.34 16.84 -7.59
N LEU A 64 9.36 17.22 -8.88
CA LEU A 64 10.56 17.68 -9.56
C LEU A 64 11.08 18.98 -8.96
N GLU A 65 10.21 19.93 -8.59
CA GLU A 65 10.61 21.15 -7.92
C GLU A 65 11.30 20.86 -6.58
N TYR A 66 10.69 20.04 -5.71
CA TYR A 66 11.32 19.62 -4.45
C TYR A 66 12.67 18.91 -4.65
N ALA A 67 12.75 18.01 -5.63
CA ALA A 67 13.99 17.29 -5.91
C ALA A 67 15.11 18.21 -6.41
N ASN A 68 14.79 19.20 -7.25
CA ASN A 68 15.75 20.21 -7.70
C ASN A 68 16.23 21.09 -6.53
N VAL A 69 15.31 21.53 -5.66
CA VAL A 69 15.68 22.32 -4.47
C VAL A 69 16.64 21.53 -3.58
N LEU A 70 16.30 20.27 -3.32
CA LEU A 70 17.08 19.39 -2.46
C LEU A 70 18.48 19.13 -3.04
N LEU A 71 18.58 18.87 -4.34
CA LEU A 71 19.87 18.69 -5.01
C LEU A 71 20.75 19.93 -4.86
N GLN A 72 20.18 21.12 -5.10
CA GLN A 72 20.93 22.38 -4.99
C GLN A 72 21.42 22.62 -3.57
N MET A 73 20.57 22.42 -2.57
CA MET A 73 20.93 22.57 -1.15
C MET A 73 22.05 21.62 -0.73
N ILE A 74 22.08 20.40 -1.29
CA ILE A 74 23.17 19.44 -1.05
C ILE A 74 24.47 19.90 -1.71
N LEU A 75 24.40 20.40 -2.95
CA LEU A 75 25.58 20.94 -3.65
C LEU A 75 26.15 22.19 -2.98
N GLU A 76 25.29 23.02 -2.38
CA GLU A 76 25.68 24.22 -1.63
C GLU A 76 26.12 23.91 -0.18
N GLY A 77 25.89 22.68 0.30
CA GLY A 77 26.17 22.28 1.69
C GLY A 77 25.26 22.93 2.74
N VAL A 78 24.16 23.58 2.32
CA VAL A 78 23.22 24.28 3.21
C VAL A 78 21.83 23.70 3.07
N ILE A 79 21.32 23.07 4.13
CA ILE A 79 19.96 22.50 4.18
C ILE A 79 19.05 23.46 4.96
N GLU A 80 18.17 24.16 4.23
CA GLU A 80 17.17 25.08 4.79
C GLU A 80 15.76 24.47 4.79
N GLU A 81 14.76 25.19 5.33
CA GLU A 81 13.36 24.77 5.25
C GLU A 81 12.91 24.61 3.78
N PRO A 82 12.14 23.55 3.44
CA PRO A 82 11.43 22.62 4.33
C PRO A 82 12.23 21.35 4.73
N PHE A 83 13.47 21.20 4.26
CA PHE A 83 14.25 19.97 4.44
C PHE A 83 14.92 19.84 5.81
N THR A 84 14.85 20.88 6.62
CA THR A 84 15.18 20.85 8.05
C THR A 84 14.15 20.07 8.87
N LYS A 85 12.95 19.83 8.36
CA LYS A 85 11.90 19.05 9.02
C LYS A 85 11.68 17.73 8.29
N MET A 86 11.02 16.79 8.97
CA MET A 86 10.57 15.55 8.33
C MET A 86 9.54 15.88 7.24
N PRO A 87 9.50 15.11 6.14
CA PRO A 87 8.51 15.32 5.10
C PRO A 87 7.09 15.17 5.67
N PRO A 88 6.13 16.04 5.29
CA PRO A 88 4.77 15.99 5.80
C PRO A 88 4.05 14.69 5.39
N GLN A 89 3.10 14.27 6.22
CA GLN A 89 2.18 13.18 5.90
C GLN A 89 1.11 13.69 4.90
N GLY A 90 0.76 12.88 3.90
CA GLY A 90 -0.15 13.28 2.82
C GLY A 90 0.53 13.84 1.55
N PRO A 91 -0.22 14.42 0.60
CA PRO A 91 0.33 14.88 -0.68
C PRO A 91 1.26 16.09 -0.52
N LEU A 92 2.28 16.19 -1.37
CA LEU A 92 3.19 17.35 -1.36
C LEU A 92 2.47 18.61 -1.86
N ALA A 93 2.35 19.60 -0.98
CA ALA A 93 1.91 20.95 -1.33
C ALA A 93 2.88 21.58 -2.35
N ALA A 94 2.43 22.56 -3.13
CA ALA A 94 3.33 23.31 -4.00
C ALA A 94 4.33 24.12 -3.16
N LEU A 95 5.60 24.16 -3.59
CA LEU A 95 6.61 24.97 -2.92
C LEU A 95 6.27 26.46 -3.03
N PRO A 96 6.51 27.27 -1.99
CA PRO A 96 6.35 28.71 -2.09
C PRO A 96 7.20 29.28 -3.23
N ARG A 97 6.59 30.13 -4.07
CA ARG A 97 7.22 30.66 -5.31
C ARG A 97 8.56 31.36 -5.06
N HIS A 98 8.75 31.98 -3.89
CA HIS A 98 10.01 32.63 -3.52
C HIS A 98 11.19 31.64 -3.36
N GLN A 99 10.93 30.40 -2.95
CA GLN A 99 11.95 29.35 -2.86
C GLN A 99 12.34 28.81 -4.24
N VAL A 100 11.35 28.68 -5.13
CA VAL A 100 11.56 28.28 -6.53
C VAL A 100 12.31 29.38 -7.31
N ALA A 101 11.99 30.65 -7.09
CA ALA A 101 12.64 31.78 -7.72
C ALA A 101 14.13 31.91 -7.34
N ARG A 102 14.50 31.59 -6.09
CA ARG A 102 15.91 31.52 -5.64
C ARG A 102 16.73 30.51 -6.47
N LEU A 103 16.11 29.42 -6.92
CA LEU A 103 16.78 28.39 -7.72
C LEU A 103 16.98 28.85 -9.16
N GLN A 104 15.94 29.40 -9.78
CA GLN A 104 16.00 29.86 -11.17
C GLN A 104 17.00 31.00 -11.38
N ALA A 105 17.11 31.92 -10.41
CA ALA A 105 18.08 33.01 -10.45
C ALA A 105 19.56 32.55 -10.33
N LYS A 106 19.81 31.39 -9.71
CA LYS A 106 21.15 30.81 -9.55
C LYS A 106 21.56 29.96 -10.75
N THR A 107 20.66 29.18 -11.32
CA THR A 107 20.92 28.39 -12.54
C THR A 107 21.26 29.29 -13.74
N ALA A 108 20.62 30.47 -13.85
CA ALA A 108 20.94 31.45 -14.88
C ALA A 108 22.38 32.01 -14.77
N LYS A 109 22.94 32.15 -13.57
CA LYS A 109 24.32 32.63 -13.36
C LYS A 109 25.38 31.60 -13.73
N GLN A 110 25.05 30.32 -13.67
CA GLN A 110 25.98 29.22 -13.97
C GLN A 110 26.14 29.00 -15.49
N ILE A 111 25.10 29.28 -16.28
CA ILE A 111 25.12 29.19 -17.75
C ILE A 111 25.95 30.33 -18.38
N VAL A 112 25.97 31.52 -17.76
CA VAL A 112 26.77 32.65 -18.26
C VAL A 112 28.29 32.43 -18.04
N ARG A 113 28.67 31.69 -16.99
CA ARG A 113 30.09 31.44 -16.67
C ARG A 113 30.74 30.36 -17.54
N THR A 114 29.96 29.43 -18.09
CA THR A 114 30.47 28.37 -18.99
C THR A 114 30.53 28.79 -20.46
N GLN A 115 29.82 29.85 -20.87
CA GLN A 115 29.91 30.38 -22.24
C GLN A 115 31.08 31.35 -22.45
N SER A 116 31.68 31.88 -21.38
CA SER A 116 32.86 32.77 -21.48
C SER A 116 34.21 32.02 -21.55
N ALA A 117 34.22 30.70 -21.36
CA ALA A 117 35.45 29.91 -21.28
C ALA A 117 35.72 29.03 -22.53
N GLN A 118 34.95 29.19 -23.62
CA GLN A 118 35.07 28.37 -24.83
C GLN A 118 35.39 29.15 -26.13
N HIS A 119 35.79 30.42 -26.04
CA HIS A 119 36.36 31.16 -27.18
C HIS A 119 37.76 31.66 -26.84
N SER A 120 38.74 30.75 -26.78
CA SER A 120 40.11 31.09 -27.15
C SER A 120 40.88 29.81 -27.46
N SER A 121 41.64 29.88 -28.56
CA SER A 121 42.71 28.95 -28.97
C SER A 121 42.30 27.80 -29.88
N LEU A 122 41.92 28.16 -31.11
CA LEU A 122 42.28 27.41 -32.32
C LEU A 122 42.20 28.37 -33.52
N GLU A 123 43.30 29.06 -33.78
CA GLU A 123 43.55 29.60 -35.12
C GLU A 123 45.07 29.64 -35.38
N THR A 124 45.48 28.74 -36.26
CA THR A 124 46.77 28.73 -36.96
C THR A 124 46.74 29.82 -38.03
N PRO A 125 47.84 30.56 -38.26
CA PRO A 125 48.09 31.16 -39.57
C PRO A 125 49.41 30.66 -40.19
N PRO A 126 49.48 30.54 -41.53
CA PRO A 126 50.68 30.10 -42.24
C PRO A 126 51.61 31.26 -42.66
N ALA A 127 52.89 30.92 -42.75
CA ALA A 127 53.96 31.49 -43.60
C ALA A 127 54.43 32.94 -43.39
N LYS A 128 55.74 33.09 -43.08
CA LYS A 128 56.71 33.86 -43.90
C LYS A 128 58.16 33.66 -43.45
N GLN A 129 59.04 33.66 -44.46
CA GLN A 129 60.49 33.48 -44.42
C GLN A 129 61.24 34.72 -43.90
N GLN A 130 62.44 34.46 -43.33
CA GLN A 130 63.75 35.12 -43.51
C GLN A 130 64.55 35.44 -42.20
N PRO A 131 65.90 35.44 -42.28
CA PRO A 131 66.84 35.08 -41.19
C PRO A 131 67.38 36.31 -40.41
N PRO A 132 68.26 36.10 -39.41
CA PRO A 132 69.69 36.30 -39.69
C PRO A 132 70.68 35.34 -39.01
N ASN A 133 71.83 35.32 -39.68
CA ASN A 133 73.16 34.76 -39.44
C ASN A 133 73.77 34.73 -38.02
N ASN A 134 74.50 33.63 -37.81
CA ASN A 134 75.91 33.49 -37.38
C ASN A 134 76.32 33.36 -35.90
N ASN A 135 76.88 32.17 -35.67
CA ASN A 135 78.08 31.80 -34.91
C ASN A 135 77.91 31.50 -33.41
N SER A 136 78.07 30.22 -33.06
CA SER A 136 79.31 29.74 -32.41
C SER A 136 79.31 28.20 -32.38
N ASP A 137 80.22 27.62 -33.18
CA ASP A 137 80.74 26.27 -33.02
C ASP A 137 81.28 26.09 -31.60
N GLU A 138 80.75 25.11 -30.85
CA GLU A 138 81.41 24.35 -29.78
C GLU A 138 80.37 23.56 -28.95
N ASN A 139 79.56 22.67 -29.55
CA ASN A 139 78.90 21.62 -28.75
C ASN A 139 78.32 20.41 -29.51
N ALA A 140 78.92 19.99 -30.63
CA ALA A 140 78.39 18.88 -31.41
C ALA A 140 78.41 17.52 -30.66
N GLY A 141 79.21 17.39 -29.60
CA GLY A 141 79.29 16.19 -28.76
C GLY A 141 78.18 16.06 -27.71
N ALA A 142 77.72 17.17 -27.11
CA ALA A 142 76.70 17.11 -26.06
C ALA A 142 75.28 17.08 -26.64
N VAL A 143 75.00 17.76 -27.76
CA VAL A 143 73.66 17.76 -28.38
C VAL A 143 73.30 16.38 -28.94
N ALA A 144 74.26 15.69 -29.57
CA ALA A 144 74.04 14.31 -30.07
C ALA A 144 73.93 13.25 -28.95
N ALA A 145 74.53 13.49 -27.77
CA ALA A 145 74.36 12.65 -26.60
C ALA A 145 73.01 12.90 -25.90
N VAL A 146 72.58 14.16 -25.85
CA VAL A 146 71.28 14.57 -25.31
C VAL A 146 70.12 14.09 -26.20
N ASP A 147 70.23 14.17 -27.52
CA ASP A 147 69.21 13.65 -28.45
C ASP A 147 69.04 12.12 -28.35
N LYS A 148 70.14 11.38 -28.19
CA LYS A 148 70.08 9.93 -27.96
C LYS A 148 69.43 9.58 -26.62
N GLN A 149 69.70 10.37 -25.58
CA GLN A 149 69.13 10.17 -24.25
C GLN A 149 67.64 10.50 -24.20
N ILE A 150 67.20 11.58 -24.88
CA ILE A 150 65.79 11.94 -25.02
C ILE A 150 65.04 10.85 -25.79
N GLN A 151 65.62 10.31 -26.86
CA GLN A 151 64.98 9.27 -27.66
C GLN A 151 64.82 7.94 -26.89
N THR A 152 65.76 7.56 -26.02
CA THR A 152 65.58 6.42 -25.10
C THR A 152 64.53 6.68 -24.03
N GLN A 153 64.47 7.91 -23.49
CA GLN A 153 63.47 8.28 -22.48
C GLN A 153 62.04 8.21 -23.06
N GLU A 154 61.84 8.70 -24.29
CA GLU A 154 60.53 8.63 -24.95
C GLU A 154 60.06 7.20 -25.21
N GLN A 155 60.99 6.28 -25.53
CA GLN A 155 60.66 4.87 -25.69
C GLN A 155 60.30 4.21 -24.36
N ASP A 156 61.05 4.49 -23.29
CA ASP A 156 60.74 3.97 -21.95
C ASP A 156 59.39 4.49 -21.46
N ASP A 157 59.11 5.79 -21.64
CA ASP A 157 57.82 6.39 -21.32
C ASP A 157 56.69 5.70 -22.12
N GLN A 158 56.90 5.42 -23.41
CA GLN A 158 55.92 4.72 -24.25
C GLN A 158 55.61 3.30 -23.73
N TRP A 159 56.62 2.56 -23.27
CA TRP A 159 56.43 1.24 -22.66
C TRP A 159 55.71 1.31 -21.31
N GLU A 160 56.00 2.32 -20.50
CA GLU A 160 55.29 2.55 -19.25
C GLU A 160 53.82 2.90 -19.48
N TRP A 161 53.54 3.78 -20.46
CA TRP A 161 52.18 4.09 -20.86
C TRP A 161 51.44 2.82 -21.30
N GLN A 162 52.02 2.00 -22.18
CA GLN A 162 51.39 0.73 -22.57
C GLN A 162 51.06 -0.17 -21.37
N ARG A 163 51.97 -0.28 -20.40
CA ARG A 163 51.74 -1.08 -19.19
C ARG A 163 50.59 -0.53 -18.35
N VAL A 164 50.59 0.78 -18.10
CA VAL A 164 49.55 1.45 -17.31
C VAL A 164 48.18 1.33 -17.99
N TRP A 165 48.12 1.57 -19.30
CA TRP A 165 46.89 1.44 -20.08
C TRP A 165 46.37 0.00 -20.10
N LYS A 166 47.25 -0.98 -20.32
CA LYS A 166 46.87 -2.40 -20.25
C LYS A 166 46.31 -2.76 -18.88
N GLY A 167 46.98 -2.35 -17.80
CA GLY A 167 46.48 -2.57 -16.44
C GLY A 167 45.15 -1.86 -16.15
N ALA A 168 44.92 -0.67 -16.72
CA ALA A 168 43.65 0.04 -16.59
C ALA A 168 42.51 -0.68 -17.35
N PHE A 169 42.78 -1.19 -18.56
CA PHE A 169 41.83 -2.00 -19.33
C PHE A 169 41.52 -3.32 -18.64
N ASP A 170 42.52 -4.02 -18.11
CA ASP A 170 42.34 -5.27 -17.38
C ASP A 170 41.45 -5.06 -16.15
N LYS A 171 41.68 -3.98 -15.39
CA LYS A 171 40.82 -3.59 -14.26
C LYS A 171 39.39 -3.28 -14.70
N MET A 172 39.21 -2.58 -15.81
CA MET A 172 37.88 -2.27 -16.36
C MET A 172 37.15 -3.54 -16.80
N HIS A 173 37.86 -4.46 -17.45
CA HIS A 173 37.32 -5.77 -17.82
C HIS A 173 36.90 -6.59 -16.61
N GLN A 174 37.74 -6.65 -15.56
CA GLN A 174 37.40 -7.34 -14.32
C GLN A 174 36.17 -6.72 -13.65
N GLN A 175 36.09 -5.39 -13.57
CA GLN A 175 34.92 -4.72 -13.00
C GLN A 175 33.65 -4.99 -13.81
N LEU A 176 33.75 -4.98 -15.15
CA LEU A 176 32.62 -5.30 -16.01
C LEU A 176 32.17 -6.74 -15.84
N GLN A 177 33.10 -7.68 -15.71
CA GLN A 177 32.81 -9.10 -15.48
C GLN A 177 32.12 -9.30 -14.13
N LEU A 178 32.67 -8.75 -13.04
CA LEU A 178 32.07 -8.83 -11.70
C LEU A 178 30.67 -8.23 -11.69
N LYS A 179 30.46 -7.09 -12.37
CA LYS A 179 29.14 -6.48 -12.49
C LYS A 179 28.18 -7.33 -13.31
N THR A 180 28.67 -8.02 -14.34
CA THR A 180 27.85 -8.93 -15.14
C THR A 180 27.40 -10.11 -14.29
N GLU A 181 28.32 -10.77 -13.58
CA GLU A 181 28.03 -11.87 -12.66
C GLU A 181 27.05 -11.45 -11.55
N GLU A 182 27.22 -10.26 -10.96
CA GLU A 182 26.29 -9.70 -9.97
C GLU A 182 24.88 -9.51 -10.56
N THR A 183 24.78 -8.97 -11.78
CA THR A 183 23.48 -8.77 -12.43
C THR A 183 22.79 -10.09 -12.80
N GLU A 184 23.55 -11.12 -13.15
CA GLU A 184 23.02 -12.46 -13.43
C GLU A 184 22.54 -13.15 -12.15
N ALA A 185 23.28 -13.02 -11.05
CA ALA A 185 22.88 -13.53 -9.74
C ALA A 185 21.56 -12.87 -9.26
N LEU A 186 21.50 -11.54 -9.28
CA LEU A 186 20.27 -10.79 -8.96
C LEU A 186 19.12 -11.12 -9.93
N GLY A 187 19.43 -11.40 -11.20
CA GLY A 187 18.47 -11.84 -12.18
C GLY A 187 17.85 -13.20 -11.84
N SER A 188 18.67 -14.12 -11.33
CA SER A 188 18.23 -15.45 -10.90
C SER A 188 17.39 -15.40 -9.62
N GLU A 189 17.82 -14.63 -8.62
CA GLU A 189 17.05 -14.39 -7.39
C GLU A 189 15.70 -13.73 -7.69
N ASN A 190 15.65 -12.75 -8.60
CA ASN A 190 14.39 -12.14 -9.03
C ASN A 190 13.43 -13.14 -9.70
N LYS A 191 13.95 -14.13 -10.45
CA LYS A 191 13.11 -15.19 -11.04
C LYS A 191 12.54 -16.09 -9.95
N GLU A 192 13.35 -16.47 -8.96
CA GLU A 192 12.91 -17.27 -7.81
C GLU A 192 11.85 -16.55 -6.98
N MET A 193 12.09 -15.29 -6.63
CA MET A 193 11.12 -14.47 -5.90
C MET A 193 9.80 -14.33 -6.66
N ARG A 194 9.83 -14.19 -7.99
CA ARG A 194 8.60 -14.20 -8.80
C ARG A 194 7.89 -15.54 -8.77
N ALA A 195 8.61 -16.65 -8.82
CA ALA A 195 8.03 -17.99 -8.70
C ALA A 195 7.37 -18.19 -7.34
N LEU A 196 8.02 -17.75 -6.25
CA LEU A 196 7.46 -17.77 -4.90
C LEU A 196 6.19 -16.93 -4.79
N VAL A 197 6.18 -15.70 -5.32
CA VAL A 197 4.98 -14.85 -5.33
C VAL A 197 3.82 -15.50 -6.06
N VAL A 198 4.08 -16.14 -7.22
CA VAL A 198 3.05 -16.90 -7.95
C VAL A 198 2.54 -18.09 -7.13
N GLY A 199 3.44 -18.82 -6.46
CA GLY A 199 3.10 -19.91 -5.56
C GLY A 199 2.22 -19.47 -4.39
N CYS A 200 2.62 -18.42 -3.67
CA CYS A 200 1.85 -17.83 -2.57
C CYS A 200 0.47 -17.37 -3.03
N LYS A 201 0.38 -16.74 -4.20
CA LYS A 201 -0.91 -16.30 -4.77
C LYS A 201 -1.83 -17.50 -5.04
N LYS A 202 -1.31 -18.57 -5.64
CA LYS A 202 -2.09 -19.79 -5.90
C LYS A 202 -2.56 -20.46 -4.60
N ALA A 203 -1.69 -20.52 -3.59
CA ALA A 203 -2.04 -21.07 -2.28
C ALA A 203 -3.14 -20.23 -1.59
N LEU A 204 -3.10 -18.90 -1.72
CA LEU A 204 -4.14 -18.02 -1.20
C LEU A 204 -5.49 -18.26 -1.90
N GLU A 205 -5.49 -18.34 -3.24
CA GLU A 205 -6.71 -18.62 -4.01
C GLU A 205 -7.32 -19.99 -3.67
N GLU A 206 -6.49 -20.99 -3.35
CA GLU A 206 -6.92 -22.31 -2.89
C GLU A 206 -7.56 -22.24 -1.50
N ALA A 207 -6.93 -21.54 -0.57
CA ALA A 207 -7.45 -21.35 0.78
C ALA A 207 -8.81 -20.62 0.76
N GLU A 208 -8.95 -19.58 -0.08
CA GLU A 208 -10.22 -18.87 -0.27
C GLU A 208 -11.32 -19.75 -0.88
N ARG A 209 -10.96 -20.69 -1.77
CA ARG A 209 -11.92 -21.68 -2.29
C ARG A 209 -12.38 -22.64 -1.19
N ASN A 210 -11.43 -23.21 -0.45
CA ASN A 210 -11.75 -24.12 0.65
C ASN A 210 -12.62 -23.46 1.73
N GLN A 211 -12.34 -22.18 2.04
CA GLN A 211 -13.15 -21.41 2.98
C GLN A 211 -14.60 -21.28 2.51
N ARG A 212 -14.81 -20.90 1.24
CA ARG A 212 -16.17 -20.80 0.66
C ARG A 212 -16.90 -22.14 0.67
N ASP A 213 -16.20 -23.24 0.41
CA ASP A 213 -16.80 -24.58 0.43
C ASP A 213 -17.23 -24.99 1.85
N ILE A 214 -16.43 -24.64 2.87
CA ILE A 214 -16.78 -24.88 4.28
C ILE A 214 -17.99 -24.02 4.69
N GLU A 215 -17.98 -22.73 4.34
CA GLU A 215 -19.10 -21.82 4.61
C GLU A 215 -20.40 -22.32 3.95
N ALA A 216 -20.32 -22.79 2.70
CA ALA A 216 -21.47 -23.36 2.01
C ALA A 216 -22.03 -24.60 2.72
N LYS A 217 -21.15 -25.49 3.21
CA LYS A 217 -21.58 -26.67 4.00
C LYS A 217 -22.23 -26.28 5.31
N HIS A 218 -21.66 -25.31 6.03
CA HIS A 218 -22.23 -24.82 7.28
C HIS A 218 -23.60 -24.17 7.07
N LEU A 219 -23.76 -23.38 6.01
CA LEU A 219 -25.05 -22.77 5.66
C LEU A 219 -26.11 -23.84 5.34
N ALA A 220 -25.74 -24.86 4.56
CA ALA A 220 -26.64 -25.97 4.26
C ALA A 220 -27.07 -26.75 5.53
N GLU A 221 -26.14 -26.97 6.46
CA GLU A 221 -26.46 -27.63 7.73
C GLU A 221 -27.38 -26.78 8.61
N ILE A 222 -27.15 -25.47 8.68
CA ILE A 222 -28.04 -24.53 9.40
C ILE A 222 -29.44 -24.56 8.79
N GLU A 223 -29.56 -24.60 7.47
CA GLU A 223 -30.85 -24.68 6.78
C GLU A 223 -31.55 -26.02 7.05
N ASN A 224 -30.82 -27.13 7.04
CA ASN A 224 -31.33 -28.44 7.40
C ASN A 224 -31.87 -28.47 8.84
N LEU A 225 -31.11 -27.97 9.81
CA LEU A 225 -31.54 -27.88 11.21
C LEU A 225 -32.78 -27.00 11.38
N ARG A 226 -32.86 -25.88 10.66
CA ARG A 226 -34.06 -25.03 10.65
C ARG A 226 -35.28 -25.76 10.09
N ALA A 227 -35.11 -26.54 9.03
CA ALA A 227 -36.18 -27.34 8.44
C ALA A 227 -36.68 -28.43 9.40
N VAL A 228 -35.76 -29.16 10.04
CA VAL A 228 -36.10 -30.17 11.06
C VAL A 228 -36.87 -29.53 12.22
N HIS A 229 -36.38 -28.43 12.77
CA HIS A 229 -37.04 -27.74 13.87
C HIS A 229 -38.43 -27.21 13.48
N ALA A 230 -38.60 -26.70 12.25
CA ALA A 230 -39.89 -26.27 11.74
C ALA A 230 -40.90 -27.43 11.64
N LEU A 231 -40.45 -28.62 11.20
CA LEU A 231 -41.29 -29.83 11.15
C LEU A 231 -41.71 -30.28 12.55
N GLU A 232 -40.77 -30.32 13.50
CA GLU A 232 -41.05 -30.69 14.90
C GLU A 232 -42.06 -29.74 15.56
N LEU A 233 -41.93 -28.43 15.34
CA LEU A 233 -42.88 -27.43 15.83
C LEU A 233 -44.27 -27.62 15.21
N SER A 234 -44.34 -27.88 13.90
CA SER A 234 -45.61 -28.15 13.23
C SER A 234 -46.29 -29.40 13.79
N ASP A 235 -45.55 -30.49 13.93
CA ASP A 235 -46.08 -31.74 14.50
C ASP A 235 -46.57 -31.56 15.95
N LEU A 236 -45.81 -30.81 16.77
CA LEU A 236 -46.22 -30.50 18.14
C LEU A 236 -47.50 -29.67 18.18
N GLN A 237 -47.62 -28.66 17.30
CA GLN A 237 -48.82 -27.84 17.17
C GLN A 237 -50.03 -28.66 16.71
N ASP A 238 -49.83 -29.58 15.78
CA ASP A 238 -50.89 -30.46 15.28
C ASP A 238 -51.35 -31.44 16.35
N ARG A 239 -50.43 -32.06 17.10
CA ARG A 239 -50.77 -32.89 18.26
C ARG A 239 -51.51 -32.11 19.34
N HIS A 240 -51.11 -30.88 19.61
CA HIS A 240 -51.82 -30.03 20.56
C HIS A 240 -53.24 -29.69 20.10
N ARG A 241 -53.40 -29.28 18.83
CA ARG A 241 -54.71 -29.00 18.22
C ARG A 241 -55.61 -30.25 18.23
N GLN A 242 -55.05 -31.41 17.93
CA GLN A 242 -55.76 -32.68 17.98
C GLN A 242 -56.27 -33.00 19.39
N LYS A 243 -55.41 -32.86 20.40
CA LYS A 243 -55.78 -33.08 21.80
C LYS A 243 -56.87 -32.13 22.28
N LEU A 244 -56.84 -30.87 21.85
CA LEU A 244 -57.93 -29.91 22.16
C LEU A 244 -59.27 -30.34 21.55
N LYS A 245 -59.27 -30.84 20.31
CA LYS A 245 -60.49 -31.36 19.67
C LYS A 245 -61.03 -32.58 20.41
N GLU A 246 -60.17 -33.52 20.79
CA GLU A 246 -60.56 -34.71 21.56
C GLU A 246 -61.19 -34.34 22.91
N VAL A 247 -60.56 -33.43 23.66
CA VAL A 247 -61.10 -32.94 24.94
C VAL A 247 -62.46 -32.26 24.74
N THR A 248 -62.63 -31.50 23.67
CA THR A 248 -63.90 -30.83 23.34
C THR A 248 -65.00 -31.86 23.08
N LEU A 249 -64.73 -32.86 22.23
CA LEU A 249 -65.68 -33.94 21.93
C LEU A 249 -66.06 -34.74 23.17
N LEU A 250 -65.09 -35.08 24.03
CA LEU A 250 -65.35 -35.78 25.30
C LEU A 250 -66.22 -34.96 26.24
N ASN A 251 -66.02 -33.64 26.28
CA ASN A 251 -66.84 -32.74 27.10
C ASN A 251 -68.29 -32.68 26.57
N ASP A 252 -68.45 -32.52 25.25
CA ASP A 252 -69.76 -32.53 24.60
C ASP A 252 -70.51 -33.85 24.85
N GLU A 253 -69.83 -34.99 24.71
CA GLU A 253 -70.40 -36.30 25.00
C GLU A 253 -70.85 -36.42 26.48
N LYS A 254 -70.03 -35.94 27.42
CA LYS A 254 -70.35 -35.94 28.84
C LYS A 254 -71.54 -35.05 29.16
N LEU A 255 -71.64 -33.88 28.53
CA LEU A 255 -72.78 -32.97 28.67
C LEU A 255 -74.07 -33.60 28.10
N LEU A 256 -73.99 -34.25 26.94
CA LEU A 256 -75.12 -34.96 26.34
C LEU A 256 -75.58 -36.14 27.22
N SER A 257 -74.65 -36.90 27.78
CA SER A 257 -74.96 -37.99 28.71
C SER A 257 -75.66 -37.49 29.97
N ARG A 258 -75.19 -36.39 30.57
CA ARG A 258 -75.87 -35.74 31.71
C ARG A 258 -77.27 -35.23 31.36
N ARG A 259 -77.49 -34.69 30.16
CA ARG A 259 -78.82 -34.25 29.70
C ARG A 259 -79.77 -35.44 29.54
N ARG A 260 -79.30 -36.57 29.02
CA ARG A 260 -80.09 -37.81 28.89
C ARG A 260 -80.49 -38.35 30.27
N GLU A 261 -79.56 -38.41 31.21
CA GLU A 261 -79.83 -38.83 32.59
C GLU A 261 -80.83 -37.89 33.30
N SER A 262 -80.63 -36.57 33.17
CA SER A 262 -81.51 -35.57 33.79
C SER A 262 -82.94 -35.61 33.25
N ASN A 263 -83.11 -35.89 31.95
CA ASN A 263 -84.45 -36.03 31.34
C ASN A 263 -85.19 -37.30 31.79
N CYS A 264 -84.49 -38.35 32.23
CA CYS A 264 -85.10 -39.55 32.78
C CYS A 264 -85.60 -39.37 34.23
N ILE A 265 -85.08 -38.38 34.98
CA ILE A 265 -85.42 -38.15 36.39
C ILE A 265 -86.29 -36.89 36.53
N ARG A 266 -87.36 -36.79 35.76
CA ARG A 266 -88.42 -35.79 36.00
C ARG A 266 -89.70 -36.47 36.50
N PRO A 267 -89.87 -36.68 37.82
CA PRO A 267 -91.17 -36.91 38.40
C PRO A 267 -92.04 -35.69 38.15
N ALA A 268 -93.23 -35.90 37.59
CA ALA A 268 -94.26 -34.89 37.47
C ALA A 268 -94.80 -34.52 38.85
N LEU A 269 -94.13 -33.60 39.56
CA LEU A 269 -94.70 -32.94 40.72
C LEU A 269 -94.47 -31.42 40.64
N SER A 270 -95.56 -30.78 40.24
CA SER A 270 -95.97 -29.43 40.59
C SER A 270 -95.62 -29.09 42.05
N SER A 271 -94.93 -27.97 42.27
CA SER A 271 -95.21 -27.04 43.39
C SER A 271 -94.34 -25.80 43.29
N ASN A 272 -95.02 -24.66 43.22
CA ASN A 272 -94.50 -23.32 43.45
C ASN A 272 -93.73 -23.24 44.78
N THR A 273 -92.48 -22.79 44.73
CA THR A 273 -91.88 -21.88 45.72
C THR A 273 -90.54 -21.39 45.16
N MET A 274 -90.48 -20.09 44.83
CA MET A 274 -89.27 -19.38 44.42
C MET A 274 -88.35 -19.15 45.64
N PRO A 275 -87.11 -19.67 45.66
CA PRO A 275 -86.06 -19.16 46.51
C PRO A 275 -85.27 -18.08 45.76
N ARG A 276 -84.98 -17.04 46.53
CA ARG A 276 -84.41 -15.74 46.15
C ARG A 276 -82.96 -15.86 45.65
N ASP A 277 -82.56 -14.88 44.84
CA ASP A 277 -81.30 -14.78 44.09
C ASP A 277 -80.03 -14.67 44.94
N ASP A 278 -79.45 -15.81 45.36
CA ASP A 278 -78.03 -15.87 45.79
C ASP A 278 -77.11 -16.33 44.64
N ARG A 279 -77.69 -16.69 43.49
CA ARG A 279 -76.97 -17.29 42.34
C ARG A 279 -76.39 -16.26 41.37
N ALA A 280 -76.91 -15.03 41.39
CA ALA A 280 -76.42 -13.94 40.56
C ALA A 280 -75.05 -13.43 41.04
N ASP A 281 -74.79 -13.46 42.34
CA ASP A 281 -73.56 -12.95 42.96
C ASP A 281 -72.35 -13.85 42.65
N ALA A 282 -72.52 -15.17 42.74
CA ALA A 282 -71.46 -16.13 42.41
C ALA A 282 -71.02 -16.08 40.94
N ASN A 283 -71.91 -15.70 40.02
CA ASN A 283 -71.56 -15.50 38.61
C ASN A 283 -70.79 -14.21 38.37
N ALA A 284 -71.08 -13.15 39.14
CA ALA A 284 -70.35 -11.90 39.06
C ALA A 284 -68.90 -12.07 39.56
N ASP A 285 -68.71 -12.77 40.68
CA ASP A 285 -67.38 -13.08 41.22
C ASP A 285 -66.54 -13.91 40.25
N PHE A 286 -67.15 -14.87 39.56
CA PHE A 286 -66.45 -15.70 38.58
C PHE A 286 -66.01 -14.91 37.34
N LEU A 287 -66.85 -14.02 36.82
CA LEU A 287 -66.49 -13.16 35.70
C LEU A 287 -65.38 -12.17 36.08
N HIS A 288 -65.44 -11.62 37.30
CA HIS A 288 -64.39 -10.75 37.79
C HIS A 288 -63.04 -11.48 37.89
N TYR A 289 -63.03 -12.71 38.41
CA TYR A 289 -61.82 -13.54 38.45
C TYR A 289 -61.19 -13.75 37.06
N ILE A 290 -62.02 -13.96 36.03
CA ILE A 290 -61.53 -14.13 34.66
C ILE A 290 -60.84 -12.86 34.16
N ASP A 291 -61.46 -11.69 34.35
CA ASP A 291 -60.88 -10.41 33.91
C ASP A 291 -59.54 -10.11 34.61
N THR A 292 -59.45 -10.39 35.91
CA THR A 292 -58.20 -10.20 36.67
C THR A 292 -57.10 -11.14 36.16
N PHE A 293 -57.45 -12.41 35.94
CA PHE A 293 -56.50 -13.41 35.43
C PHE A 293 -55.93 -13.06 34.04
N TYR A 294 -56.78 -12.59 33.12
CA TYR A 294 -56.33 -12.17 31.78
C TYR A 294 -55.40 -10.95 31.85
N SER A 295 -55.72 -9.98 32.71
CA SER A 295 -54.91 -8.76 32.90
C SER A 295 -53.52 -9.09 33.43
N ASP A 296 -53.42 -9.96 34.43
CA ASP A 296 -52.15 -10.38 35.01
C ASP A 296 -51.29 -11.17 34.02
N THR A 297 -51.91 -12.04 33.22
CA THR A 297 -51.20 -12.85 32.22
C THR A 297 -50.63 -11.97 31.09
N LEU A 298 -51.39 -10.97 30.63
CA LEU A 298 -50.92 -9.99 29.65
C LEU A 298 -49.73 -9.18 30.16
N ASN A 299 -49.77 -8.74 31.41
CA ASN A 299 -48.66 -8.03 32.05
C ASN A 299 -47.40 -8.89 32.15
N LEU A 300 -47.54 -10.17 32.51
CA LEU A 300 -46.42 -11.10 32.61
C LEU A 300 -45.76 -11.40 31.24
N MET A 301 -46.55 -11.47 30.17
CA MET A 301 -46.02 -11.62 28.80
C MET A 301 -45.34 -10.35 28.30
N ALA A 302 -45.82 -9.16 28.69
CA ALA A 302 -45.17 -7.89 28.36
C ALA A 302 -43.80 -7.73 29.06
N GLN A 303 -43.67 -8.22 30.29
CA GLN A 303 -42.41 -8.16 31.04
C GLN A 303 -41.31 -9.10 30.48
N ASN A 304 -41.67 -10.23 29.88
CA ASN A 304 -40.72 -11.19 29.30
C ASN A 304 -40.22 -10.84 27.89
N LYS A 305 -40.62 -9.68 27.33
CA LYS A 305 -40.19 -9.21 26.00
C LYS A 305 -39.07 -8.16 26.02
N ASN A 306 -38.54 -7.82 27.19
CA ASN A 306 -37.33 -7.00 27.39
C ASN A 306 -36.16 -7.87 27.85
#